data_AF-A0A7S1HU94-F1
#
_entry.id   AF-A0A7S1HU94-F1
#
_cell.length_a   1.000
_cell.length_b   1.000
_cell.length_c   1.000
_cell.angle_alpha   90.00
_cell.angle_beta   90.00
_cell.angle_gamma   90.00
#
_symmetry.space_group_name_H-M   'P 1'
#
loop_
_entity.id
_entity.type
_entity.pdbx_description
1 polymer ?
#
loop_
_entity_poly.entity_id
_entity_poly.type
_entity_poly.pdbx_seq_one_letter_code
_entity_poly.pdbx_strand_id
1 'polypeptide(L)'
;WDVHLTGRIFFCCTVTVVTSDWLNSLFRDSSFHWDRPFDLHPTAMVYFKELVPVPSSILALFPALLMGLIGGLTGTVFTWCSLKVARFHAQRIRPSTRRMLLEPCVLVLIFCSLQFWVPFLWPCLPVPDFAELDKYAEQEKKRLVEWTCPAGQYSPMATLFYGTPEEVVVTLFSHKTPHLFPYSCLGVYLATYSAFACYSAGAC
;
A
#
# COMPACT_ATOMS: atom_id res chain seq x y z
N TRP A 1 -25.72 23.83 2.45
CA TRP A 1 -25.26 22.98 1.34
C TRP A 1 -25.45 23.79 0.07
N ASP A 2 -24.37 24.16 -0.61
CA ASP A 2 -24.41 25.05 -1.78
C ASP A 2 -24.12 24.23 -3.06
N VAL A 3 -25.13 24.16 -3.93
CA VAL A 3 -25.08 23.40 -5.18
C VAL A 3 -24.06 24.00 -6.14
N HIS A 4 -23.87 25.32 -6.15
CA HIS A 4 -22.91 25.98 -7.04
C HIS A 4 -21.47 25.71 -6.60
N LEU A 5 -21.21 25.73 -5.29
CA LEU A 5 -19.89 25.35 -4.76
C LEU A 5 -19.59 23.88 -5.05
N THR A 6 -20.58 23.00 -4.84
CA THR A 6 -20.43 21.56 -5.10
C THR A 6 -20.14 21.29 -6.59
N GLY A 7 -20.82 21.99 -7.50
CA GLY A 7 -20.56 21.88 -8.94
C GLY A 7 -19.16 22.32 -9.34
N ARG A 8 -18.63 23.40 -8.74
CA ARG A 8 -17.24 23.86 -8.98
C ARG A 8 -16.21 22.84 -8.48
N ILE A 9 -16.45 22.23 -7.32
CA ILE A 9 -15.57 21.19 -6.77
C ILE A 9 -15.58 19.96 -7.70
N PHE A 10 -16.76 19.49 -8.13
CA PHE A 10 -16.88 18.36 -9.04
C PHE A 10 -16.13 18.60 -10.37
N PHE A 11 -16.29 19.80 -10.94
CA PHE A 11 -15.60 20.19 -12.16
C PHE A 11 -14.08 20.18 -11.95
N CYS A 12 -13.59 20.78 -10.87
CA CYS A 12 -12.16 20.81 -10.54
C CYS A 12 -11.56 19.40 -10.38
N CYS A 13 -12.26 18.51 -9.66
CA CYS A 13 -11.82 17.12 -9.48
C CYS A 13 -11.78 16.37 -10.81
N THR A 14 -12.81 16.53 -11.66
CA THR A 14 -12.86 15.88 -12.98
C THR A 14 -11.72 16.33 -13.88
N VAL A 15 -11.46 17.65 -13.93
CA VAL A 15 -10.34 18.20 -14.70
C VAL A 15 -9.01 17.65 -14.18
N THR A 16 -8.82 17.57 -12.86
CA THR A 16 -7.58 17.06 -12.24
C THR A 16 -7.34 15.58 -12.56
N VAL A 17 -8.38 14.76 -12.53
CA VAL A 17 -8.25 13.33 -12.88
C VAL A 17 -7.87 13.17 -14.34
N VAL A 18 -8.58 13.87 -15.24
CA VAL A 18 -8.30 13.81 -16.68
C VAL A 18 -6.89 14.29 -17.00
N THR A 19 -6.44 15.39 -16.38
CA THR A 19 -5.08 15.90 -16.60
C THR A 19 -4.03 14.95 -16.04
N SER A 20 -4.26 14.35 -14.88
CA SER A 20 -3.32 13.38 -14.28
C SER A 20 -3.18 12.12 -15.11
N ASP A 21 -4.30 11.55 -15.58
CA ASP A 21 -4.28 10.36 -16.44
C ASP A 21 -3.64 10.66 -17.79
N TRP A 22 -3.91 11.83 -18.37
CA TRP A 22 -3.25 12.25 -19.61
C TRP A 22 -1.72 12.38 -19.44
N LEU A 23 -1.27 13.04 -18.37
CA LEU A 23 0.16 13.16 -18.05
C LEU A 23 0.80 11.79 -17.79
N ASN A 24 0.13 10.92 -17.04
CA ASN A 24 0.62 9.57 -16.77
C ASN A 24 0.76 8.74 -18.06
N SER A 25 -0.20 8.81 -18.98
CA SER A 25 -0.09 8.16 -20.29
C SER A 25 1.09 8.70 -21.12
N LEU A 26 1.36 10.02 -21.04
CA LEU A 26 2.50 10.63 -21.73
C LEU A 26 3.87 10.23 -21.17
N PHE A 27 4.00 10.15 -19.85
CA PHE A 27 5.31 9.86 -19.21
C PHE A 27 5.60 8.37 -19.07
N ARG A 28 4.57 7.51 -19.04
CA ARG A 28 4.75 6.06 -18.89
C ARG A 28 5.16 5.38 -20.20
N ASP A 29 4.70 5.90 -21.33
CA ASP A 29 5.02 5.36 -22.65
C ASP A 29 5.85 6.38 -23.43
N SER A 30 7.17 6.18 -23.49
CA SER A 30 8.08 7.03 -24.28
C SER A 30 7.80 6.96 -25.79
N SER A 31 6.83 6.15 -26.22
CA SER A 31 6.32 6.08 -27.58
C SER A 31 4.90 6.66 -27.66
N PHE A 32 4.81 7.95 -27.99
CA PHE A 32 3.53 8.60 -28.31
C PHE A 32 2.92 7.90 -29.54
N HIS A 33 2.02 6.95 -29.31
CA HIS A 33 1.28 6.27 -30.36
C HIS A 33 0.19 7.23 -30.88
N TRP A 34 0.42 7.81 -32.06
CA TRP A 34 -0.53 8.69 -32.76
C TRP A 34 -1.90 8.03 -33.03
N ASP A 35 -1.98 6.70 -32.95
CA ASP A 35 -3.20 5.93 -33.19
C ASP A 35 -4.24 6.06 -32.06
N ARG A 36 -3.84 6.47 -30.84
CA ARG A 36 -4.75 6.64 -29.69
C ARG A 36 -4.31 7.74 -28.70
N PRO A 37 -4.41 9.02 -29.07
CA PRO A 37 -3.96 10.15 -28.23
C PRO A 37 -4.76 10.34 -26.93
N PHE A 38 -5.91 9.65 -26.80
CA PHE A 38 -6.79 9.67 -25.63
C PHE A 38 -7.00 8.26 -25.03
N ASP A 39 -6.05 7.34 -25.17
CA ASP A 39 -6.08 6.11 -24.38
C ASP A 39 -5.75 6.48 -22.91
N LEU A 40 -6.76 6.97 -22.19
CA LEU A 40 -6.69 7.16 -20.75
C LEU A 40 -6.73 5.77 -20.14
N HIS A 41 -5.56 5.27 -19.71
CA HIS A 41 -5.50 4.15 -18.81
C HIS A 41 -5.65 4.71 -17.40
N PRO A 42 -6.82 4.62 -16.74
CA PRO A 42 -7.04 5.22 -15.44
C PRO A 42 -6.19 4.47 -14.41
N THR A 43 -5.01 4.99 -14.12
CA THR A 43 -4.03 4.37 -13.23
C THR A 43 -4.64 4.10 -11.84
N ALA A 44 -5.45 5.03 -11.33
CA ALA A 44 -6.14 4.90 -10.05
C ALA A 44 -7.23 3.81 -10.01
N MET A 45 -7.93 3.55 -11.12
CA MET A 45 -9.01 2.54 -11.19
C MET A 45 -8.50 1.13 -11.54
N VAL A 46 -7.33 1.02 -12.17
CA VAL A 46 -6.73 -0.28 -12.54
C VAL A 46 -6.35 -1.10 -11.30
N TYR A 47 -5.98 -0.45 -10.19
CA TYR A 47 -5.56 -1.17 -8.98
C TYR A 47 -6.68 -2.01 -8.33
N PHE A 48 -7.94 -1.61 -8.47
CA PHE A 48 -9.10 -2.30 -7.86
C PHE A 48 -10.01 -3.01 -8.87
N LYS A 49 -9.71 -2.94 -10.17
CA LYS A 49 -10.56 -3.49 -11.24
C LYS A 49 -10.63 -5.03 -11.23
N GLU A 50 -9.73 -5.70 -10.52
CA GLU A 50 -9.59 -7.17 -10.51
C GLU A 50 -10.10 -7.84 -9.22
N LEU A 51 -10.91 -7.15 -8.40
CA LEU A 51 -11.68 -7.83 -7.36
C LEU A 51 -12.86 -8.56 -8.02
N VAL A 52 -12.76 -9.89 -8.06
CA VAL A 52 -13.80 -10.83 -8.50
C VAL A 52 -15.16 -10.41 -7.94
N PRO A 53 -16.27 -10.56 -8.70
CA PRO A 53 -17.62 -10.38 -8.18
C PRO A 53 -17.82 -11.24 -6.95
N VAL A 54 -17.85 -10.61 -5.77
CA VAL A 54 -18.19 -11.29 -4.52
C VAL A 54 -19.61 -11.79 -4.69
N PRO A 55 -19.87 -13.11 -4.57
CA PRO A 55 -21.24 -13.62 -4.66
C PRO A 55 -22.06 -12.88 -3.61
N SER A 56 -23.10 -12.16 -4.05
CA SER A 56 -23.98 -11.30 -3.24
C SER A 56 -24.93 -12.12 -2.37
N SER A 57 -24.39 -13.16 -1.74
CA SER A 57 -25.07 -13.91 -0.70
C SER A 57 -25.09 -13.08 0.56
N ILE A 58 -26.25 -12.96 1.21
CA ILE A 58 -26.43 -12.28 2.50
C ILE A 58 -25.43 -12.82 3.55
N LEU A 59 -24.97 -14.06 3.39
CA LEU A 59 -23.96 -14.69 4.24
C LEU A 59 -22.58 -14.00 4.20
N ALA A 60 -22.24 -13.28 3.12
CA ALA A 60 -21.00 -12.49 3.02
C ALA A 60 -21.04 -11.21 3.88
N LEU A 61 -22.23 -10.78 4.33
CA LEU A 61 -22.38 -9.62 5.20
C LEU A 61 -21.75 -9.84 6.58
N PHE A 62 -21.83 -11.06 7.11
CA PHE A 62 -21.30 -11.39 8.44
C PHE A 62 -19.77 -11.22 8.54
N PRO A 63 -18.94 -11.82 7.65
CA PRO A 63 -17.49 -11.60 7.68
C PRO A 63 -17.11 -10.15 7.34
N ALA A 64 -17.88 -9.47 6.48
CA ALA A 64 -17.65 -8.05 6.18
C ALA A 64 -17.88 -7.17 7.42
N LEU A 65 -18.93 -7.45 8.20
CA LEU A 65 -19.22 -6.74 9.45
C LEU A 65 -18.15 -7.02 10.51
N LEU A 66 -17.67 -8.27 10.61
CA LEU A 66 -16.59 -8.63 11.53
C LEU A 66 -15.28 -7.92 11.17
N MET A 67 -14.92 -7.89 9.88
CA MET A 67 -13.76 -7.14 9.38
C MET A 67 -13.90 -5.64 9.62
N GLY A 68 -15.11 -5.09 9.43
CA GLY A 68 -15.42 -3.69 9.74
C GLY A 68 -15.27 -3.37 11.23
N LEU A 69 -15.71 -4.27 12.12
CA LEU A 69 -15.56 -4.09 13.58
C LEU A 69 -14.09 -4.13 14.00
N ILE A 70 -13.32 -5.10 13.50
CA ILE A 70 -11.88 -5.22 13.78
C ILE A 70 -11.13 -4.00 13.22
N GLY A 71 -11.45 -3.57 12.00
CA GLY A 71 -10.87 -2.39 11.37
C GLY A 71 -11.21 -1.10 12.13
N GLY A 72 -12.45 -0.97 12.59
CA GLY A 72 -12.91 0.15 13.42
C GLY A 72 -12.18 0.22 14.76
N LEU A 73 -12.09 -0.91 15.48
CA LEU A 73 -11.35 -0.99 16.75
C LEU A 73 -9.88 -0.63 16.53
N THR A 74 -9.24 -1.21 15.52
CA THR A 74 -7.84 -0.92 15.18
C THR A 74 -7.63 0.55 14.83
N GLY A 75 -8.57 1.17 14.09
CA GLY A 75 -8.53 2.59 13.75
C GLY A 75 -8.70 3.52 14.97
N THR A 76 -9.53 3.15 15.94
CA THR A 76 -9.65 3.92 17.20
C THR A 76 -8.37 3.85 18.04
N VAL A 77 -7.77 2.66 18.14
CA VAL A 77 -6.49 2.48 18.83
C VAL A 77 -5.39 3.27 18.13
N PHE A 78 -5.33 3.21 16.79
CA PHE A 78 -4.40 3.99 15.97
C PHE A 78 -4.52 5.48 16.27
N THR A 79 -5.73 6.03 16.19
CA THR A 79 -5.98 7.46 16.42
C THR A 79 -5.61 7.89 17.84
N TRP A 80 -5.96 7.07 18.84
CA TRP A 80 -5.61 7.34 20.23
C TRP A 80 -4.10 7.37 20.45
N CYS A 81 -3.37 6.41 19.87
CA CYS A 81 -1.91 6.37 19.88
C CYS A 81 -1.31 7.61 19.20
N SER A 82 -1.76 7.96 17.99
CA SER A 82 -1.28 9.13 17.25
C SER A 82 -1.50 10.44 18.01
N LEU A 83 -2.64 10.61 18.69
CA LEU A 83 -2.90 11.77 19.54
C LEU A 83 -1.93 11.84 20.74
N LYS A 84 -1.59 10.69 21.33
CA LYS A 84 -0.64 10.62 22.44
C LYS A 84 0.78 11.00 21.98
N VAL A 85 1.18 10.53 20.80
CA VAL A 85 2.44 10.91 20.15
C VAL A 85 2.47 12.42 19.85
N ALA A 86 1.40 12.97 19.27
CA ALA A 86 1.30 14.40 18.97
C ALA A 86 1.42 15.29 20.21
N ARG A 87 0.79 14.89 21.32
CA ARG A 87 0.95 15.60 22.61
C ARG A 87 2.37 15.51 23.14
N PHE A 88 3.01 14.35 23.05
CA PHE A 88 4.40 14.16 23.45
C PHE A 88 5.34 15.06 22.62
N HIS A 89 5.12 15.11 21.31
CA HIS A 89 5.85 15.98 20.37
C HIS A 89 5.73 17.46 20.73
N ALA A 90 4.50 17.94 20.92
CA ALA A 90 4.23 19.33 21.28
C ALA A 90 4.94 19.74 22.59
N GLN A 91 5.03 18.85 23.57
CA GLN A 91 5.61 19.15 24.89
C GLN A 91 7.13 18.95 24.96
N ARG A 92 7.70 17.94 24.28
CA ARG A 92 9.09 17.50 24.49
C ARG A 92 10.03 17.72 23.31
N ILE A 93 9.51 17.74 22.09
CA ILE A 93 10.32 17.80 20.86
C ILE A 93 10.28 19.18 20.24
N ARG A 94 9.06 19.71 20.02
CA ARG A 94 8.82 21.03 19.43
C ARG A 94 9.59 22.19 20.08
N PRO A 95 9.84 22.25 21.40
CA PRO A 95 10.64 23.33 21.99
C PRO A 95 12.12 23.31 21.60
N SER A 96 12.64 22.24 20.98
CA SER A 96 14.06 22.13 20.59
C SER A 96 14.23 21.80 19.12
N THR A 97 14.74 22.76 18.34
CA THR A 97 15.03 22.60 16.90
C THR A 97 15.95 21.41 16.61
N ARG A 98 16.92 21.12 17.49
CA ARG A 98 17.83 19.98 17.31
C ARG A 98 17.11 18.63 17.41
N ARG A 99 16.14 18.52 18.33
CA ARG A 99 15.36 17.28 18.51
C ARG A 99 14.41 17.05 17.35
N MET A 100 13.81 18.13 16.85
CA MET A 100 12.93 18.11 15.68
C MET A 100 13.64 17.61 14.41
N LEU A 101 14.95 17.88 14.24
CA LEU A 101 15.73 17.33 13.13
C LEU A 101 16.27 15.92 13.40
N LEU A 102 16.74 15.64 14.61
CA LEU A 102 17.36 14.35 14.93
C LEU A 102 16.35 13.20 14.93
N GLU A 103 15.12 13.46 15.39
CA GLU A 103 14.07 12.46 15.49
C GLU A 103 13.72 11.78 14.15
N PRO A 104 13.35 12.51 13.07
CA PRO A 104 13.04 11.86 11.79
C PRO A 104 14.24 11.10 11.23
N CYS A 105 15.46 11.60 11.41
CA CYS A 105 16.68 10.87 11.02
C CYS A 105 16.80 9.54 11.75
N VAL A 106 16.59 9.52 13.07
CA VAL A 106 16.65 8.29 13.87
C VAL A 106 15.55 7.31 13.45
N LEU A 107 14.34 7.77 13.20
CA LEU A 107 13.24 6.91 12.76
C LEU A 107 13.49 6.27 11.41
N VAL A 108 13.99 7.05 10.44
CA VAL A 108 14.35 6.52 9.12
C VAL A 108 15.44 5.47 9.25
N LEU A 109 16.47 5.72 10.07
CA LEU A 109 17.52 4.73 10.32
C LEU A 109 16.97 3.44 10.94
N ILE A 110 16.05 3.54 11.91
CA ILE A 110 15.40 2.38 12.52
C ILE A 110 14.55 1.64 11.47
N PHE A 111 13.76 2.36 10.68
CA PHE A 111 12.90 1.77 9.64
C PHE A 111 13.73 1.04 8.57
N CYS A 112 14.77 1.67 8.05
CA CYS A 112 15.68 1.05 7.08
C CYS A 112 16.39 -0.17 7.67
N SER A 113 16.81 -0.11 8.94
CA SER A 113 17.41 -1.24 9.62
C SER A 113 16.41 -2.40 9.73
N LEU A 114 15.17 -2.13 10.14
CA LEU A 114 14.14 -3.16 10.21
C LEU A 114 13.84 -3.76 8.83
N GLN A 115 13.68 -2.93 7.81
CA GLN A 115 13.45 -3.40 6.44
C GLN A 115 14.59 -4.29 5.91
N PHE A 116 15.83 -4.01 6.30
CA PHE A 116 16.96 -4.83 5.92
C PHE A 116 17.03 -6.15 6.70
N TRP A 117 16.86 -6.10 8.02
CA TRP A 117 17.03 -7.28 8.89
C TRP A 117 15.83 -8.23 8.88
N VAL A 118 14.60 -7.71 8.89
CA VAL A 118 13.36 -8.49 8.99
C VAL A 118 13.26 -9.59 7.93
N PRO A 119 13.58 -9.35 6.64
CA PRO A 119 13.55 -10.40 5.62
C PRO A 119 14.43 -11.62 5.90
N PHE A 120 15.53 -11.47 6.66
CA PHE A 120 16.41 -12.58 7.02
C PHE A 120 15.85 -13.48 8.14
N LEU A 121 14.89 -13.00 8.93
CA LEU A 121 14.29 -13.79 10.01
C LEU A 121 13.20 -14.76 9.50
N TRP A 122 12.73 -14.61 8.27
CA TRP A 122 11.68 -15.45 7.71
C TRP A 122 12.21 -16.44 6.67
N PRO A 123 11.61 -17.64 6.58
CA PRO A 123 12.01 -18.62 5.58
C PRO A 123 11.65 -18.16 4.17
N CYS A 124 12.51 -18.50 3.22
CA CYS A 124 12.25 -18.36 1.79
C CYS A 124 11.18 -19.37 1.34
N LEU A 125 10.27 -18.93 0.45
CA LEU A 125 9.23 -19.78 -0.13
C LEU A 125 9.52 -20.03 -1.62
N PRO A 126 9.14 -21.20 -2.16
CA PRO A 126 9.28 -21.47 -3.58
C PRO A 126 8.35 -20.56 -4.39
N VAL A 127 8.84 -20.00 -5.50
CA VAL A 127 8.02 -19.18 -6.40
C VAL A 127 6.89 -20.05 -6.99
N PRO A 128 5.61 -19.64 -6.87
CA PRO A 128 4.51 -20.40 -7.43
C PRO A 128 4.60 -20.41 -8.96
N ASP A 129 4.14 -21.50 -9.57
CA ASP A 129 4.13 -21.65 -11.02
C ASP A 129 3.00 -20.81 -11.59
N PHE A 130 3.33 -19.61 -12.05
CA PHE A 130 2.39 -18.72 -12.72
C PHE A 130 2.08 -19.30 -14.11
N ALA A 131 0.85 -19.81 -14.31
CA ALA A 131 0.44 -20.30 -15.62
C ALA A 131 0.67 -19.21 -16.69
N GLU A 132 1.45 -19.51 -17.73
CA GLU A 132 2.04 -18.57 -18.70
C GLU A 132 1.03 -17.80 -19.59
N LEU A 133 -0.28 -18.02 -19.40
CA LEU A 133 -1.32 -17.47 -20.28
C LEU A 133 -1.77 -16.05 -19.92
N ASP A 134 -1.40 -15.51 -18.77
CA ASP A 134 -1.80 -14.17 -18.33
C ASP A 134 -0.60 -13.21 -18.26
N LYS A 135 -0.61 -12.15 -19.09
CA LYS A 135 0.34 -11.02 -19.02
C LYS A 135 0.49 -10.43 -17.60
N TYR A 136 -0.57 -10.57 -16.79
CA TYR A 136 -0.62 -10.10 -15.40
C TYR A 136 0.14 -10.99 -14.43
N ALA A 137 0.23 -12.30 -14.69
CA ALA A 137 0.95 -13.24 -13.84
C ALA A 137 2.47 -13.03 -13.94
N GLU A 138 2.96 -12.61 -15.12
CA GLU A 138 4.35 -12.21 -15.32
C GLU A 138 4.70 -10.91 -14.56
N GLN A 139 3.77 -9.95 -14.49
CA GLN A 139 3.92 -8.73 -13.67
C GLN A 139 3.90 -9.03 -12.16
N GLU A 140 3.12 -10.02 -11.72
CA GLU A 140 3.12 -10.47 -10.33
C GLU A 140 4.46 -11.15 -9.97
N LYS A 141 4.98 -12.00 -10.85
CA LYS A 141 6.31 -12.61 -10.69
C LYS A 141 7.43 -11.57 -10.60
N LYS A 142 7.41 -10.54 -11.47
CA LYS A 142 8.40 -9.45 -11.44
C LYS A 142 8.38 -8.62 -10.15
N ARG A 143 7.28 -8.64 -9.40
CA ARG A 143 7.14 -7.96 -8.11
C ARG A 143 7.70 -8.78 -6.94
N LEU A 144 7.97 -10.08 -7.13
CA LEU A 144 8.57 -10.93 -6.10
C LEU A 144 10.05 -10.62 -5.93
N VAL A 145 10.47 -10.48 -4.67
CA VAL A 145 11.86 -10.20 -4.33
C VAL A 145 12.63 -11.50 -4.09
N GLU A 146 13.54 -11.81 -5.02
CA GLU A 146 14.32 -13.06 -5.01
C GLU A 146 15.75 -12.87 -4.48
N TRP A 147 16.31 -11.65 -4.47
CA TRP A 147 17.75 -11.44 -4.19
C TRP A 147 18.23 -11.85 -2.78
N THR A 148 17.30 -12.01 -1.83
CA THR A 148 17.60 -12.46 -0.46
C THR A 148 17.63 -14.00 -0.33
N CYS A 149 17.22 -14.74 -1.37
CA CYS A 149 17.01 -16.18 -1.34
C CYS A 149 17.76 -16.91 -2.49
N PRO A 150 17.91 -18.24 -2.42
CA PRO A 150 18.44 -19.04 -3.53
C PRO A 150 17.55 -18.94 -4.77
N ALA A 151 18.12 -19.21 -5.96
CA ALA A 151 17.40 -19.15 -7.22
C ALA A 151 16.11 -20.01 -7.20
N GLY A 152 14.99 -19.42 -7.65
CA GLY A 152 13.68 -20.07 -7.66
C GLY A 152 12.89 -19.95 -6.35
N GLN A 153 13.40 -19.20 -5.37
CA GLN A 153 12.70 -18.87 -4.13
C GLN A 153 12.58 -17.36 -3.94
N TYR A 154 11.52 -16.92 -3.25
CA TYR A 154 11.29 -15.53 -2.89
C TYR A 154 11.16 -15.36 -1.37
N SER A 155 11.47 -14.16 -0.89
CA SER A 155 11.21 -13.79 0.51
C SER A 155 9.87 -13.03 0.60
N PRO A 156 8.84 -13.59 1.28
CA PRO A 156 7.54 -12.92 1.39
C PRO A 156 7.66 -11.59 2.14
N MET A 157 8.55 -11.50 3.12
CA MET A 157 8.82 -10.27 3.87
C MET A 157 9.53 -9.22 3.03
N ALA A 158 10.54 -9.61 2.25
CA ALA A 158 11.23 -8.67 1.37
C ALA A 158 10.27 -8.07 0.34
N THR A 159 9.41 -8.90 -0.26
CA THR A 159 8.40 -8.44 -1.22
C THR A 159 7.45 -7.40 -0.61
N LEU A 160 7.03 -7.58 0.65
CA LEU A 160 6.14 -6.63 1.32
C LEU A 160 6.81 -5.31 1.68
N PHE A 161 8.06 -5.32 2.14
CA PHE A 161 8.76 -4.10 2.55
C PHE A 161 9.38 -3.31 1.38
N TYR A 162 9.90 -3.99 0.36
CA TYR A 162 10.53 -3.34 -0.79
C TYR A 162 9.55 -2.99 -1.91
N GLY A 163 8.36 -3.60 -1.93
CA GLY A 163 7.30 -3.23 -2.87
C GLY A 163 6.75 -1.83 -2.57
N THR A 164 6.28 -1.14 -3.62
CA THR A 164 5.51 0.09 -3.41
C THR A 164 4.20 -0.25 -2.71
N PRO A 165 3.67 0.63 -1.82
CA PRO A 165 2.45 0.31 -1.08
C PRO A 165 1.25 0.03 -2.00
N GLU A 166 1.21 0.69 -3.16
CA GLU A 166 0.19 0.47 -4.19
C GLU A 166 0.28 -0.95 -4.78
N GLU A 167 1.48 -1.37 -5.17
CA GLU A 167 1.71 -2.72 -5.72
C GLU A 167 1.44 -3.80 -4.67
N VAL A 168 1.85 -3.58 -3.42
CA VAL A 168 1.63 -4.51 -2.31
C VAL A 168 0.13 -4.72 -2.08
N VAL A 169 -0.66 -3.66 -2.05
CA VAL A 169 -2.12 -3.76 -1.88
C VAL A 169 -2.74 -4.56 -3.02
N VAL A 170 -2.36 -4.29 -4.26
CA VAL A 170 -2.89 -5.01 -5.44
C VAL A 170 -2.54 -6.49 -5.39
N THR A 171 -1.29 -6.82 -5.06
CA THR A 171 -0.86 -8.21 -4.94
C THR A 171 -1.56 -8.92 -3.79
N LEU A 172 -1.84 -8.24 -2.67
CA LEU A 172 -2.56 -8.81 -1.52
C LEU A 172 -4.04 -9.10 -1.81
N PHE A 173 -4.70 -8.25 -2.60
CA PHE A 173 -6.10 -8.45 -2.98
C PHE A 173 -6.27 -9.29 -4.26
N SER A 174 -5.18 -9.66 -4.93
CA SER A 174 -5.20 -10.58 -6.07
C SER A 174 -5.60 -11.98 -5.62
N HIS A 175 -6.74 -12.47 -6.12
CA HIS A 175 -7.27 -13.79 -5.76
C HIS A 175 -6.55 -14.96 -6.46
N LYS A 176 -5.54 -14.67 -7.30
CA LYS A 176 -4.85 -15.67 -8.14
C LYS A 176 -3.86 -16.54 -7.37
N THR A 177 -3.48 -16.16 -6.14
CA THR A 177 -2.48 -16.87 -5.33
C THR A 177 -2.90 -17.01 -3.86
N PRO A 178 -3.92 -17.85 -3.56
CA PRO A 178 -4.27 -18.15 -2.16
C PRO A 178 -3.04 -18.78 -1.49
N HIS A 179 -2.53 -18.14 -0.44
CA HIS A 179 -1.33 -18.52 0.35
C HIS A 179 0.05 -18.03 -0.14
N LEU A 180 0.11 -16.98 -0.97
CA LEU A 180 1.40 -16.35 -1.33
C LEU A 180 2.16 -15.78 -0.11
N PHE A 181 1.43 -15.33 0.91
CA PHE A 181 2.00 -14.76 2.14
C PHE A 181 1.46 -15.49 3.38
N PRO A 182 2.33 -15.98 4.27
CA PRO A 182 1.88 -16.57 5.53
C PRO A 182 1.27 -15.50 6.44
N TYR A 183 0.23 -15.87 7.19
CA TYR A 183 -0.50 -14.94 8.08
C TYR A 183 0.40 -14.29 9.14
N SER A 184 1.42 -15.00 9.61
CA SER A 184 2.41 -14.47 10.55
C SER A 184 3.20 -13.30 9.94
N CYS A 185 3.54 -13.38 8.65
CA CYS A 185 4.22 -12.30 7.96
C CYS A 185 3.33 -11.06 7.88
N LEU A 186 2.08 -11.25 7.44
CA LEU A 186 1.09 -10.18 7.32
C LEU A 186 0.84 -9.46 8.65
N GLY A 187 0.71 -10.21 9.74
CA GLY A 187 0.53 -9.64 11.08
C GLY A 187 1.70 -8.75 11.51
N VAL A 188 2.94 -9.19 11.28
CA VAL A 188 4.13 -8.40 11.62
C VAL A 188 4.26 -7.18 10.73
N TYR A 189 4.02 -7.32 9.43
CA TYR A 189 4.02 -6.19 8.50
C TYR A 189 2.97 -5.16 8.90
N LEU A 190 1.74 -5.59 9.20
CA LEU A 190 0.67 -4.71 9.67
C LEU A 190 1.06 -3.99 10.96
N ALA A 191 1.60 -4.70 11.95
CA ALA A 191 1.97 -4.13 13.24
C ALA A 191 3.12 -3.10 13.11
N THR A 192 4.16 -3.45 12.36
CA THR A 192 5.32 -2.57 12.14
C THR A 192 4.89 -1.33 11.36
N TYR A 193 4.24 -1.50 10.20
CA TYR A 193 3.79 -0.39 9.36
C TYR A 193 2.81 0.53 10.12
N SER A 194 1.88 -0.05 10.88
CA SER A 194 0.93 0.71 11.71
C SER A 194 1.63 1.52 12.81
N ALA A 195 2.67 0.97 13.46
CA ALA A 195 3.44 1.68 14.48
C ALA A 195 4.20 2.89 13.88
N PHE A 196 4.83 2.70 12.71
CA PHE A 196 5.51 3.78 12.00
C PHE A 196 4.54 4.85 11.49
N ALA A 197 3.40 4.44 10.94
CA ALA A 197 2.36 5.35 10.49
C ALA A 197 1.73 6.15 11.65
N CYS A 198 1.49 5.51 12.80
CA CYS A 198 1.06 6.20 14.03
C CYS A 198 2.04 7.29 14.42
N TYR A 199 3.32 6.96 14.39
CA TYR A 199 4.37 7.87 14.81
C TYR A 199 4.50 9.04 13.84
N SER A 200 4.58 8.78 12.54
CA SER A 200 4.72 9.83 11.52
C SER A 200 3.51 10.75 11.50
N ALA A 201 2.30 10.21 11.65
CA ALA A 201 1.08 11.01 11.75
C ALA A 201 1.05 11.91 13.00
N GLY A 202 1.60 11.45 14.13
CA GLY A 202 1.72 12.25 15.34
C GLY A 202 2.87 13.26 15.33
N ALA A 203 3.84 13.09 14.44
CA ALA A 203 5.01 13.96 14.33
C ALA A 203 4.79 15.21 13.45
N CYS A 204 3.82 15.15 12.54
CA CYS A 204 3.37 16.26 11.70
C CYS A 204 2.51 17.27 12.49
#